data_AF-A0A415M3G1-F1
#
_entry.id   AF-A0A415M3G1-F1
#
_cell.length_a   1.000
_cell.length_b   1.000
_cell.length_c   1.000
_cell.angle_alpha   90.00
_cell.angle_beta   90.00
_cell.angle_gamma   90.00
#
_symmetry.space_group_name_H-M   'P 1'
#
loop_
_entity.id
_entity.type
_entity.pdbx_description
1 polymer ?
#
loop_
_entity_poly.entity_id
_entity_poly.type
_entity_poly.pdbx_seq_one_letter_code
_entity_poly.pdbx_strand_id
1 'polypeptide(L)' 'MSTHVKFSATATGDAITAISTTVKVAKDADVEIDLLIQNINIRVRPTSDIQDIIEIYRLKSK' A
#
# COMPACT_ATOMS: atom_id res chain seq x y z
N MET A 1 4.34 -11.35 -25.55
CA MET A 1 3.62 -11.89 -24.39
C MET A 1 3.58 -10.83 -23.32
N SER A 2 2.43 -10.56 -22.72
CA SER A 2 2.32 -9.69 -21.52
C SER A 2 2.46 -10.58 -20.29
N THR A 3 3.42 -10.28 -19.41
CA THR A 3 3.56 -10.96 -18.13
C THR A 3 2.83 -10.13 -17.08
N HIS A 4 1.74 -10.67 -16.54
CA HIS A 4 1.02 -10.02 -15.45
C HIS A 4 1.68 -10.41 -14.13
N VAL A 5 2.30 -9.44 -13.46
CA VAL A 5 2.96 -9.63 -12.15
C VAL A 5 2.12 -8.92 -11.09
N LYS A 6 1.89 -9.59 -9.97
CA LYS A 6 1.20 -9.03 -8.81
C LYS A 6 2.21 -8.83 -7.68
N PHE A 7 2.28 -7.60 -7.15
CA PHE A 7 3.10 -7.29 -5.99
C PHE A 7 2.24 -7.25 -4.72
N SER A 8 2.71 -7.92 -3.68
CA SER A 8 2.09 -7.89 -2.35
C SER A 8 3.15 -7.72 -1.28
N ALA A 9 2.88 -6.88 -0.29
CA ALA A 9 3.75 -6.63 0.85
C ALA A 9 2.98 -6.89 2.15
N THR A 10 3.65 -7.45 3.15
CA THR A 10 3.12 -7.55 4.51
C THR A 10 3.97 -6.70 5.43
N ALA A 11 3.35 -5.75 6.11
CA ALA A 11 4.04 -4.85 7.02
C ALA A 11 3.90 -5.31 8.47
N THR A 12 5.01 -5.25 9.19
CA THR A 12 5.10 -5.47 10.64
C THR A 12 5.47 -4.14 11.30
N GLY A 13 4.69 -3.67 12.27
CA GLY A 13 4.97 -2.44 13.03
C GLY A 13 3.97 -1.31 12.80
N ASP A 14 4.47 -0.07 12.79
CA ASP A 14 3.65 1.15 12.68
C ASP A 14 2.95 1.26 11.32
N ALA A 15 1.64 1.54 11.36
CA ALA A 15 0.82 1.52 10.18
C ALA A 15 1.11 2.67 9.21
N ILE A 16 1.37 3.85 9.76
CA ILE A 16 1.59 5.06 8.97
C ILE A 16 2.91 4.96 8.21
N THR A 17 3.97 4.49 8.87
CA THR A 17 5.30 4.31 8.29
C THR A 17 5.29 3.27 7.18
N ALA A 18 4.56 2.16 7.37
CA ALA A 18 4.43 1.13 6.36
C ALA A 18 3.66 1.63 5.12
N ILE A 19 2.59 2.38 5.33
CA ILE A 19 1.82 3.01 4.24
C ILE A 19 2.70 3.98 3.45
N SER A 20 3.37 4.92 4.13
CA SER A 20 4.21 5.92 3.47
C SER A 20 5.35 5.31 2.67
N THR A 21 6.01 4.28 3.22
CA THR A 21 7.06 3.52 2.54
C THR A 21 6.51 2.79 1.32
N THR A 22 5.36 2.13 1.45
CA THR A 22 4.74 1.39 0.34
C THR A 22 4.32 2.33 -0.80
N VAL A 23 3.74 3.49 -0.47
CA VAL A 23 3.40 4.52 -1.47
C VAL A 23 4.64 5.02 -2.20
N LYS A 24 5.76 5.23 -1.48
CA LYS A 24 7.03 5.61 -2.10
C LYS A 24 7.53 4.55 -3.08
N VAL A 25 7.56 3.28 -2.67
CA VAL A 25 8.01 2.17 -3.53
C VAL A 25 7.09 2.01 -4.74
N ALA A 26 5.77 2.10 -4.56
CA ALA A 26 4.79 2.04 -5.64
C ALA A 26 5.01 3.15 -6.67
N LYS A 27 5.30 4.38 -6.21
CA LYS A 27 5.63 5.54 -7.05
C LYS A 27 6.94 5.34 -7.82
N ASP A 28 8.00 4.96 -7.10
CA ASP A 28 9.35 4.85 -7.68
C ASP A 28 9.42 3.74 -8.74
N ALA A 29 8.68 2.65 -8.55
CA ALA A 29 8.66 1.51 -9.46
C ALA A 29 7.50 1.52 -10.47
N ASP A 30 6.59 2.50 -10.39
CA ASP A 30 5.35 2.59 -11.18
C ASP A 30 4.51 1.28 -11.17
N VAL A 31 4.25 0.74 -9.97
CA VAL A 31 3.53 -0.53 -9.77
C VAL A 31 2.43 -0.43 -8.71
N GLU A 32 1.37 -1.22 -8.88
CA GLU A 32 0.37 -1.43 -7.82
C GLU A 32 0.87 -2.46 -6.80
N ILE A 33 0.69 -2.16 -5.51
CA ILE A 33 1.09 -3.03 -4.39
C ILE A 33 -0.12 -3.27 -3.49
N ASP A 34 -0.46 -4.54 -3.26
CA ASP A 34 -1.41 -4.92 -2.21
C ASP A 34 -0.65 -5.02 -0.87
N LEU A 35 -0.92 -4.08 0.04
CA LEU A 35 -0.32 -4.00 1.37
C LEU A 35 -1.23 -4.64 2.42
N LEU A 36 -0.73 -5.67 3.11
CA LEU A 36 -1.36 -6.25 4.30
C LEU A 36 -0.71 -5.64 5.54
N ILE A 37 -1.52 -4.99 6.39
CA ILE A 37 -1.06 -4.38 7.63
C ILE A 37 -2.08 -4.52 8.73
N GLN A 38 -1.66 -5.05 9.89
CA GLN A 38 -2.55 -5.35 11.02
C GLN A 38 -3.83 -6.10 10.59
N ASN A 39 -3.68 -7.09 9.70
CA ASN A 39 -4.78 -7.89 9.12
C ASN A 39 -5.76 -7.10 8.21
N ILE A 40 -5.43 -5.87 7.84
CA ILE A 40 -6.18 -5.02 6.92
C ILE A 40 -5.43 -4.97 5.59
N ASN A 41 -6.14 -5.29 4.50
CA ASN A 41 -5.61 -5.18 3.14
C ASN A 41 -5.92 -3.82 2.53
N ILE A 42 -4.89 -3.17 1.99
CA ILE A 42 -4.97 -1.89 1.30
C ILE A 42 -4.26 -1.98 -0.03
N ARG A 43 -4.91 -1.52 -1.10
CA ARG A 43 -4.27 -1.38 -2.39
C ARG A 43 -3.64 -0.01 -2.53
N VAL A 44 -2.34 0.01 -2.80
CA VAL A 44 -1.57 1.22 -3.04
C VAL A 44 -1.25 1.30 -4.53
N ARG A 45 -1.64 2.40 -5.17
CA ARG A 45 -1.35 2.67 -6.58
C ARG A 45 -0.18 3.65 -6.70
N PRO A 46 0.55 3.66 -7.82
CA PRO A 46 1.62 4.65 -8.05
C PRO A 46 1.09 6.08 -8.00
N THR A 47 -0.16 6.32 -8.40
CA THR A 47 -0.79 7.65 -8.36
C THR A 47 -1.42 8.01 -7.01
N SER A 48 -1.37 7.13 -6.01
CA SER A 48 -2.02 7.36 -4.72
C SER A 48 -1.34 8.47 -3.89
N ASP A 49 -2.14 9.27 -3.19
CA ASP A 49 -1.63 10.16 -2.15
C ASP A 49 -1.48 9.42 -0.80
N ILE A 50 -0.47 9.78 -0.02
CA ILE A 50 -0.20 9.13 1.27
C ILE A 50 -1.34 9.38 2.25
N GLN A 51 -1.88 10.60 2.32
CA GLN A 51 -2.95 10.95 3.27
C GLN A 51 -4.23 10.18 2.97
N ASP A 52 -4.58 10.03 1.69
CA ASP A 52 -5.75 9.25 1.27
C ASP A 52 -5.64 7.79 1.71
N ILE A 53 -4.46 7.18 1.52
CA ILE A 53 -4.23 5.78 1.90
C ILE A 53 -4.26 5.60 3.42
N ILE A 54 -3.73 6.57 4.18
CA ILE A 54 -3.83 6.58 5.65
C ILE A 54 -5.29 6.69 6.11
N GLU A 55 -6.09 7.54 5.46
CA GLU A 55 -7.50 7.69 5.82
C GLU A 55 -8.30 6.42 5.48
N ILE A 56 -8.02 5.79 4.34
CA ILE A 56 -8.60 4.47 3.99
C ILE A 56 -8.25 3.42 5.04
N TYR A 57 -7.00 3.40 5.52
CA TYR A 57 -6.60 2.50 6.61
C TYR A 57 -7.41 2.75 7.88
N ARG A 58 -7.54 4.01 8.31
CA ARG A 58 -8.31 4.40 9.49
C ARG A 58 -9.78 4.02 9.39
N LEU A 59 -10.39 4.19 8.22
CA LEU A 59 -11.78 3.81 7.96
C LEU A 59 -11.99 2.29 8.01
N LYS A 60 -11.02 1.50 7.53
CA LYS A 60 -11.07 0.02 7.55
C LYS A 60 -10.72 -0.60 8.91
N SER A 61 -10.01 0.15 9.75
CA SER A 61 -9.63 -0.28 11.10
C SER A 61 -10.71 -0.05 12.15
N LYS A 62 -11.81 0.63 11.79
CA LYS A 62 -13.03 0.74 12.60
C LYS A 62 -13.92 -0.48 12.39
#